data_AF-A0A8H7N901-F1
#
_entry.id   AF-A0A8H7N901-F1
#
_cell.length_a   1.000
_cell.length_b   1.000
_cell.length_c   1.000
_cell.angle_alpha   90.00
_cell.angle_beta   90.00
_cell.angle_gamma   90.00
#
_symmetry.space_group_name_H-M   'P 1'
#
loop_
_entity.id
_entity.type
_entity.pdbx_description
1 polymer ?
#
loop_
_entity_poly.entity_id
_entity_poly.type
_entity_poly.pdbx_seq_one_letter_code
_entity_poly.pdbx_strand_id
1 'polypeptide(L)'
;MVIAGQKRKLPTRWSANADDEHRQLPATAASSSFTPVPDSDVVDRGILTMAKATELFARYRDRMAPNLPAVVHPPSMTVSDLRKNKPVLFLSTMAAAASEDNDLQKVLSREVMLVFADKVFLSGDKSVEIVQALLVAVVWYWPPEHFEELKFYQLVHSAAVMAIDIGLGKSFGNKQPGTGLYNWQSHPMRRQALPDPTTVESRRTWLACFFMASNTSISLRRPNLIRWTPFMAESLEVLESSPDAAPSDKYFCHLVWTHKLGEEVSNQFALEDATARVNINEARTQHTLRALERELENKRDSVPEDIMRPALTLGFEMINLYMHEIVLHSKTAVDQIRPPFNTDAFKEGVIGPNLSPPPTSMPSLHVLAQSTASSPRFSHWTW
;
A
#
# COMPACT_ATOMS: atom_id res chain seq x y z
N MET A 1 15.40 0.46 -40.21
CA MET A 1 15.43 1.74 -40.95
C MET A 1 14.99 2.82 -39.98
N VAL A 2 15.98 3.53 -39.44
CA VAL A 2 15.82 4.69 -38.54
C VAL A 2 15.46 5.91 -39.39
N ILE A 3 14.68 6.84 -38.83
CA ILE A 3 14.74 8.32 -38.95
C ILE A 3 13.47 8.84 -38.26
N ALA A 4 13.40 9.94 -37.50
CA ALA A 4 14.33 10.75 -36.72
C ALA A 4 13.44 11.74 -35.93
N GLY A 5 13.92 12.24 -34.79
CA GLY A 5 13.20 13.12 -33.89
C GLY A 5 12.73 14.46 -34.48
N GLN A 6 11.54 14.87 -34.08
CA GLN A 6 11.04 16.25 -34.26
C GLN A 6 11.66 17.15 -33.20
N LYS A 7 12.64 17.95 -33.64
CA LYS A 7 13.15 19.12 -32.91
C LYS A 7 12.00 20.13 -32.72
N ARG A 8 11.65 20.46 -31.48
CA ARG A 8 10.79 21.63 -31.16
C ARG A 8 11.52 22.89 -31.61
N LYS A 9 10.97 23.59 -32.61
CA LYS A 9 11.36 24.97 -32.97
C LYS A 9 10.67 25.94 -32.01
N LEU A 10 11.46 26.77 -31.33
CA LEU A 10 10.97 27.98 -30.65
C LEU A 10 10.58 29.02 -31.73
N PRO A 11 9.37 29.61 -31.69
CA PRO A 11 9.05 30.71 -32.59
C PRO A 11 9.69 32.00 -32.04
N THR A 12 10.62 32.54 -32.81
CA THR A 12 11.13 33.91 -32.64
C THR A 12 10.24 34.87 -33.42
N ARG A 13 10.02 36.05 -32.83
CA ARG A 13 9.59 37.33 -33.44
C ARG A 13 8.10 37.67 -33.34
N TRP A 14 7.71 38.25 -32.20
CA TRP A 14 6.70 39.31 -32.20
C TRP A 14 7.45 40.65 -32.28
N SER A 15 7.26 41.35 -33.39
CA SER A 15 7.79 42.69 -33.60
C SER A 15 6.91 43.68 -32.85
N ALA A 16 7.55 44.65 -32.22
CA ALA A 16 6.96 45.73 -31.44
C ALA A 16 5.80 46.45 -32.16
N ASN A 17 4.77 46.77 -31.40
CA ASN A 17 4.19 48.12 -31.37
C ASN A 17 3.84 48.41 -29.92
N ALA A 18 4.45 49.47 -29.42
CA ALA A 18 4.20 50.05 -28.11
C ALA A 18 2.86 50.76 -28.15
N ASP A 19 2.00 50.47 -27.17
CA ASP A 19 1.16 51.47 -26.54
C ASP A 19 1.14 51.16 -25.04
N ASP A 20 1.48 52.20 -24.30
CA ASP A 20 1.81 52.25 -22.89
C ASP A 20 0.52 52.42 -22.08
N GLU A 21 0.09 51.37 -21.37
CA GLU A 21 -0.81 51.51 -20.24
C GLU A 21 -0.27 50.70 -19.07
N HIS A 22 0.18 51.43 -18.05
CA HIS A 22 0.60 50.96 -16.74
C HIS A 22 -0.37 49.97 -16.11
N ARG A 23 -0.19 48.67 -16.39
CA ARG A 23 -0.78 47.60 -15.59
C ARG A 23 0.26 47.12 -14.58
N GLN A 24 0.40 47.89 -13.50
CA GLN A 24 1.04 47.41 -12.28
C GLN A 24 0.31 46.14 -11.85
N LEU A 25 1.00 44.99 -11.97
CA LEU A 25 0.54 43.74 -11.37
C LEU A 25 0.42 43.99 -9.85
N PRO A 26 -0.72 43.71 -9.21
CA PRO A 26 -0.86 43.94 -7.78
C PRO A 26 0.15 43.06 -7.03
N ALA A 27 1.12 43.73 -6.41
CA ALA A 27 2.12 43.16 -5.52
C ALA A 27 1.47 42.76 -4.19
N THR A 28 0.52 41.84 -4.22
CA THR A 28 -0.06 41.17 -3.05
C THR A 28 -0.65 39.82 -3.48
N ALA A 29 0.16 38.98 -4.14
CA ALA A 29 -0.05 37.55 -4.01
C ALA A 29 0.48 37.21 -2.61
N ALA A 30 -0.43 37.08 -1.65
CA ALA A 30 -0.11 36.63 -0.31
C ALA A 30 0.78 35.38 -0.43
N SER A 31 2.04 35.54 -0.07
CA SER A 31 3.00 34.45 -0.01
C SER A 31 2.50 33.48 1.05
N SER A 32 1.75 32.45 0.66
CA SER A 32 1.80 31.20 1.39
C SER A 32 3.21 30.67 1.16
N SER A 33 4.17 31.19 1.93
CA SER A 33 5.54 30.73 1.88
C SER A 33 5.50 29.26 2.26
N PHE A 34 5.70 28.39 1.26
CA PHE A 34 6.15 27.04 1.54
C PHE A 34 7.40 27.20 2.41
N THR A 35 7.27 26.87 3.70
CA THR A 35 8.42 26.90 4.60
C THR A 35 9.38 25.85 4.05
N PRO A 36 10.57 26.23 3.55
CA PRO A 36 11.54 25.28 3.05
C PRO A 36 11.80 24.25 4.15
N VAL A 37 11.97 22.98 3.75
CA VAL A 37 12.48 21.96 4.68
C VAL A 37 13.80 22.51 5.23
N PRO A 38 13.95 22.66 6.56
CA PRO A 38 15.19 23.18 7.14
C PRO A 38 16.39 22.31 6.70
N ASP A 39 17.53 22.95 6.40
CA ASP A 39 18.76 22.23 6.01
C ASP A 39 19.28 21.28 7.11
N SER A 40 18.86 21.50 8.36
CA SER A 40 19.17 20.66 9.52
C SER A 40 18.03 19.70 9.87
N ASP A 41 18.39 18.48 10.28
CA ASP A 41 17.40 17.45 10.61
C ASP A 41 16.78 17.64 12.00
N VAL A 42 15.76 16.82 12.31
CA VAL A 42 15.00 16.88 13.57
C VAL A 42 15.86 16.66 14.82
N VAL A 43 17.03 16.02 14.70
CA VAL A 43 17.92 15.81 15.83
C VAL A 43 18.83 17.01 16.04
N ASP A 44 19.40 17.56 14.97
CA ASP A 44 20.23 18.77 15.05
C ASP A 44 19.41 19.98 15.51
N ARG A 45 18.11 20.00 15.19
CA ARG A 45 17.15 20.99 15.67
C ARG A 45 16.68 20.78 17.11
N GLY A 46 17.10 19.71 17.78
CA GLY A 46 16.72 19.40 19.16
C GLY A 46 15.27 18.96 19.35
N ILE A 47 14.53 18.65 18.28
CA ILE A 47 13.17 18.09 18.36
C ILE A 47 13.22 16.65 18.86
N LEU A 48 14.25 15.91 18.46
CA LEU A 48 14.48 14.54 18.86
C LEU A 48 15.91 14.37 19.36
N THR A 49 16.12 13.82 20.56
CA THR A 49 17.48 13.50 21.02
C THR A 49 17.97 12.20 20.38
N MET A 50 19.29 12.02 20.21
CA MET A 50 19.84 10.75 19.72
C MET A 50 19.51 9.56 20.64
N ALA A 51 19.38 9.80 21.95
CA ALA A 51 18.96 8.77 22.91
C ALA A 51 17.52 8.31 22.62
N LYS A 52 16.58 9.27 22.45
CA LYS A 52 15.20 8.94 22.08
C LYS A 52 15.12 8.31 20.69
N ALA A 53 15.91 8.78 19.73
CA ALA A 53 15.98 8.16 18.40
C ALA A 53 16.41 6.69 18.46
N THR A 54 17.37 6.35 19.33
CA THR A 54 17.83 4.96 19.55
C THR A 54 16.71 4.09 20.12
N GLU A 55 15.97 4.60 21.11
CA GLU A 55 14.82 3.93 21.71
C GLU A 55 13.71 3.68 20.67
N LEU A 56 13.35 4.72 19.90
CA LEU A 56 12.35 4.63 18.84
C LEU A 56 12.76 3.64 17.74
N PHE A 57 14.04 3.63 17.35
CA PHE A 57 14.55 2.69 16.37
C PHE A 57 14.47 1.23 16.86
N ALA A 58 14.83 0.98 18.13
CA ALA A 58 14.68 -0.33 18.75
C ALA A 58 13.21 -0.76 18.81
N ARG A 59 12.30 0.14 19.20
CA ARG A 59 10.86 -0.11 19.16
C ARG A 59 10.39 -0.49 17.77
N TYR A 60 10.77 0.26 16.75
CA TYR A 60 10.41 -0.05 15.36
C TYR A 60 10.86 -1.46 14.98
N ARG A 61 12.15 -1.76 15.20
CA ARG A 61 12.76 -3.04 14.82
C ARG A 61 12.15 -4.23 15.56
N ASP A 62 11.93 -4.09 16.86
CA ASP A 62 11.63 -5.22 17.75
C ASP A 62 10.13 -5.42 17.98
N ARG A 63 9.31 -4.37 17.81
CA ARG A 63 7.87 -4.38 18.13
C ARG A 63 6.96 -4.05 16.95
N MET A 64 7.43 -3.34 15.94
CA MET A 64 6.59 -2.88 14.83
C MET A 64 6.85 -3.67 13.55
N ALA A 65 8.07 -3.59 13.00
CA ALA A 65 8.46 -4.27 11.77
C ALA A 65 8.13 -5.78 11.73
N PRO A 66 8.18 -6.54 12.85
CA PRO A 66 7.78 -7.94 12.83
C PRO A 66 6.29 -8.19 12.51
N ASN A 67 5.38 -7.22 12.74
CA ASN A 67 3.95 -7.38 12.47
C ASN A 67 3.60 -7.17 10.99
N LEU A 68 4.31 -6.27 10.31
CA LEU A 68 4.28 -6.12 8.86
C LEU A 68 5.70 -5.85 8.34
N PRO A 69 6.44 -6.90 7.90
CA PRO A 69 7.85 -6.81 7.54
C PRO A 69 8.10 -6.16 6.16
N ALA A 70 7.43 -5.05 5.88
CA ALA A 70 7.57 -4.31 4.62
C ALA A 70 8.96 -3.66 4.47
N VAL A 71 9.51 -3.15 5.58
CA VAL A 71 10.83 -2.51 5.66
C VAL A 71 11.56 -3.08 6.86
N VAL A 72 12.62 -3.84 6.60
CA VAL A 72 13.41 -4.54 7.62
C VAL A 72 14.85 -4.05 7.53
N HIS A 73 15.41 -3.67 8.67
CA HIS A 73 16.79 -3.22 8.77
C HIS A 73 17.72 -4.39 9.14
N PRO A 74 18.97 -4.41 8.64
CA PRO A 74 19.97 -5.36 9.09
C PRO A 74 20.17 -5.29 10.61
N PRO A 75 20.42 -6.41 11.32
CA PRO A 75 20.64 -6.39 12.77
C PRO A 75 21.80 -5.50 13.22
N SER A 76 22.80 -5.30 12.36
CA SER A 76 23.97 -4.46 12.60
C SER A 76 23.72 -2.96 12.38
N MET A 77 22.60 -2.58 11.77
CA MET A 77 22.32 -1.18 11.44
C MET A 77 22.06 -0.39 12.73
N THR A 78 22.84 0.67 12.95
CA THR A 78 22.58 1.60 14.06
C THR A 78 21.66 2.73 13.63
N VAL A 79 21.05 3.42 14.59
CA VAL A 79 20.26 4.63 14.31
C VAL A 79 21.10 5.72 13.66
N SER A 80 22.37 5.83 14.01
CA SER A 80 23.31 6.78 13.40
C SER A 80 23.60 6.43 11.94
N ASP A 81 23.74 5.14 11.61
CA ASP A 81 23.91 4.69 10.23
C ASP A 81 22.66 4.97 9.40
N LEU A 82 21.48 4.74 9.98
CA LEU A 82 20.21 5.03 9.32
C LEU A 82 20.08 6.54 9.06
N ARG A 83 20.31 7.37 10.08
CA ARG A 83 20.27 8.83 10.00
C ARG A 83 21.22 9.38 8.95
N LYS A 84 22.45 8.84 8.87
CA LYS A 84 23.48 9.32 7.94
C LYS A 84 23.24 8.86 6.50
N ASN A 85 22.91 7.58 6.30
CA ASN A 85 22.89 6.97 4.97
C ASN A 85 21.50 6.94 4.34
N LYS A 86 20.44 7.01 5.16
CA LYS A 86 19.04 6.95 4.75
C LYS A 86 18.17 7.95 5.55
N PRO A 87 18.43 9.26 5.45
CA PRO A 87 17.82 10.29 6.30
C PRO A 87 16.29 10.41 6.16
N VAL A 88 15.72 10.17 4.98
CA VAL A 88 14.26 10.23 4.76
C VAL A 88 13.58 9.03 5.41
N LEU A 89 14.19 7.85 5.29
CA LEU A 89 13.73 6.65 5.97
C LEU A 89 13.89 6.77 7.48
N PHE A 90 15.03 7.31 7.95
CA PHE A 90 15.23 7.62 9.37
C PHE A 90 14.07 8.43 9.93
N LEU A 91 13.74 9.57 9.32
CA LEU A 91 12.67 10.44 9.78
C LEU A 91 11.31 9.73 9.81
N SER A 92 10.99 8.98 8.76
CA SER A 92 9.73 8.22 8.69
C SER A 92 9.65 7.12 9.75
N THR A 93 10.76 6.43 10.01
CA THR A 93 10.87 5.42 11.08
C THR A 93 10.70 6.05 12.46
N MET A 94 11.30 7.22 12.71
CA MET A 94 11.13 7.95 13.98
C MET A 94 9.67 8.38 14.18
N ALA A 95 9.04 8.93 13.13
CA ALA A 95 7.64 9.36 13.18
C ALA A 95 6.68 8.18 13.47
N ALA A 96 6.89 7.04 12.79
CA ALA A 96 6.10 5.83 13.02
C ALA A 96 6.25 5.30 14.46
N ALA A 97 7.49 5.20 14.92
CA ALA A 97 7.80 4.65 16.24
C ALA A 97 7.39 5.57 17.40
N ALA A 98 7.22 6.87 17.17
CA ALA A 98 6.80 7.84 18.17
C ALA A 98 5.33 7.69 18.61
N SER A 99 4.61 6.64 18.19
CA SER A 99 3.19 6.40 18.47
C SER A 99 2.77 6.35 19.95
N GLU A 100 3.70 6.29 20.89
CA GLU A 100 3.42 6.40 22.33
C GLU A 100 3.52 7.84 22.87
N ASP A 101 4.01 8.76 22.05
CA ASP A 101 4.14 10.19 22.34
C ASP A 101 3.44 10.97 21.23
N ASN A 102 2.14 11.26 21.43
CA ASN A 102 1.29 11.89 20.43
C ASN A 102 1.81 13.25 19.98
N ASP A 103 2.39 14.05 20.89
CA ASP A 103 2.90 15.38 20.57
C ASP A 103 4.14 15.27 19.68
N LEU A 104 5.07 14.38 20.04
CA LEU A 104 6.25 14.10 19.21
C LEU A 104 5.85 13.49 17.87
N GLN A 105 4.94 12.53 17.84
CA GLN A 105 4.47 11.91 16.60
C GLN A 105 3.80 12.93 15.67
N LYS A 106 2.98 13.85 16.20
CA LYS A 106 2.35 14.92 15.42
C LYS A 106 3.41 15.82 14.78
N VAL A 107 4.43 16.22 15.53
CA VAL A 107 5.55 17.04 15.03
C VAL A 107 6.33 16.28 13.95
N LEU A 108 6.78 15.06 14.23
CA LEU A 108 7.57 14.27 13.29
C LEU A 108 6.79 13.89 12.03
N SER A 109 5.50 13.57 12.14
CA SER A 109 4.65 13.27 10.97
C SER A 109 4.49 14.48 10.06
N ARG A 110 4.41 15.69 10.63
CA ARG A 110 4.43 16.93 9.85
C ARG A 110 5.76 17.10 9.11
N GLU A 111 6.89 16.85 9.77
CA GLU A 111 8.21 16.90 9.14
C GLU A 111 8.34 15.90 7.99
N VAL A 112 7.85 14.67 8.16
CA VAL A 112 7.81 13.65 7.10
C VAL A 112 7.06 14.18 5.86
N MET A 113 5.89 14.78 6.04
CA MET A 113 5.10 15.31 4.92
C MET A 113 5.80 16.48 4.22
N LEU A 114 6.51 17.34 4.96
CA LEU A 114 7.31 18.42 4.36
C LEU A 114 8.48 17.86 3.53
N VAL A 115 9.17 16.84 4.05
CA VAL A 115 10.24 16.16 3.31
C VAL A 115 9.70 15.45 2.07
N PHE A 116 8.53 14.82 2.13
CA PHE A 116 7.90 14.24 0.94
C PHE A 116 7.49 15.30 -0.07
N ALA A 117 6.93 16.44 0.36
CA ALA A 117 6.65 17.56 -0.51
C ALA A 117 7.90 18.01 -1.30
N ASP A 118 9.00 18.21 -0.60
CA ASP A 118 10.27 18.63 -1.21
C ASP A 118 10.90 17.56 -2.11
N LYS A 119 11.13 16.36 -1.57
CA LYS A 119 11.89 15.31 -2.26
C LYS A 119 11.10 14.65 -3.37
N VAL A 120 9.85 14.28 -3.11
CA VAL A 120 9.03 13.52 -4.06
C VAL A 120 8.45 14.43 -5.13
N PHE A 121 7.82 15.54 -4.72
CA PHE A 121 6.98 16.33 -5.63
C PHE A 121 7.70 17.53 -6.24
N LEU A 122 8.58 18.22 -5.49
CA LEU A 122 9.31 19.37 -6.01
C LEU A 122 10.60 18.95 -6.73
N SER A 123 11.42 18.12 -6.09
CA SER A 123 12.72 17.70 -6.63
C SER A 123 12.62 16.52 -7.61
N GLY A 124 11.60 15.69 -7.45
CA GLY A 124 11.42 14.47 -8.25
C GLY A 124 12.46 13.40 -7.94
N ASP A 125 12.98 13.37 -6.71
CA ASP A 125 13.96 12.39 -6.24
C ASP A 125 13.30 11.02 -6.12
N LYS A 126 14.02 9.98 -6.57
CA LYS A 126 13.50 8.61 -6.62
C LYS A 126 14.57 7.64 -6.18
N SER A 127 14.32 6.93 -5.09
CA SER A 127 15.23 5.93 -4.55
C SER A 127 14.46 4.86 -3.78
N VAL A 128 15.09 3.70 -3.55
CA VAL A 128 14.51 2.64 -2.70
C VAL A 128 14.23 3.16 -1.30
N GLU A 129 15.11 4.02 -0.77
CA GLU A 129 14.92 4.67 0.52
C GLU A 129 13.61 5.45 0.59
N ILE A 130 13.31 6.28 -0.42
CA ILE A 130 12.09 7.10 -0.41
C ILE A 130 10.84 6.21 -0.54
N VAL A 131 10.90 5.14 -1.35
CA VAL A 131 9.83 4.14 -1.43
C VAL A 131 9.59 3.50 -0.07
N GLN A 132 10.66 3.06 0.61
CA GLN A 132 10.59 2.50 1.97
C GLN A 132 10.04 3.51 2.98
N ALA A 133 10.46 4.78 2.91
CA ALA A 133 9.99 5.84 3.79
C ALA A 133 8.48 6.08 3.62
N LEU A 134 7.99 6.14 2.38
CA LEU A 134 6.57 6.23 2.07
C LEU A 134 5.80 5.02 2.60
N LEU A 135 6.35 3.80 2.44
CA LEU A 135 5.77 2.57 2.99
C LEU A 135 5.69 2.62 4.52
N VAL A 136 6.75 3.03 5.22
CA VAL A 136 6.73 3.19 6.68
C VAL A 136 5.66 4.18 7.12
N ALA A 137 5.56 5.33 6.44
CA ALA A 137 4.58 6.36 6.76
C ALA A 137 3.12 5.92 6.56
N VAL A 138 2.86 4.99 5.63
CA VAL A 138 1.50 4.51 5.36
C VAL A 138 1.12 3.25 6.13
N VAL A 139 2.08 2.37 6.44
CA VAL A 139 1.83 1.19 7.28
C VAL A 139 1.49 1.63 8.70
N TRP A 140 2.28 2.57 9.24
CA TRP A 140 2.13 3.09 10.60
C TRP A 140 1.46 4.46 10.58
N TYR A 141 0.41 4.59 9.76
CA TYR A 141 -0.21 5.87 9.44
C TYR A 141 -0.83 6.52 10.66
N TRP A 142 -0.47 7.78 10.90
CA TRP A 142 -1.14 8.64 11.87
C TRP A 142 -2.35 9.30 11.22
N PRO A 143 -3.59 8.95 11.62
CA PRO A 143 -4.78 9.54 11.03
C PRO A 143 -4.87 11.03 11.38
N PRO A 144 -5.20 11.90 10.42
CA PRO A 144 -5.44 13.31 10.67
C PRO A 144 -6.76 13.53 11.42
N GLU A 145 -6.94 14.75 11.94
CA GLU A 145 -8.16 15.13 12.68
C GLU A 145 -9.40 15.20 11.76
N HIS A 146 -9.21 15.49 10.47
CA HIS A 146 -10.28 15.62 9.48
C HIS A 146 -10.14 14.61 8.33
N PHE A 147 -11.26 14.05 7.87
CA PHE A 147 -11.26 13.01 6.82
C PHE A 147 -10.70 13.50 5.47
N GLU A 148 -10.93 14.76 5.12
CA GLU A 148 -10.42 15.38 3.89
C GLU A 148 -8.90 15.49 3.85
N GLU A 149 -8.24 15.37 5.01
CA GLU A 149 -6.78 15.40 5.13
C GLU A 149 -6.15 14.01 4.96
N LEU A 150 -6.94 12.94 4.77
CA LEU A 150 -6.44 11.58 4.60
C LEU A 150 -5.58 11.46 3.33
N LYS A 151 -4.33 11.04 3.53
CA LYS A 151 -3.31 10.95 2.47
C LYS A 151 -2.83 9.53 2.21
N PHE A 152 -3.27 8.53 2.99
CA PHE A 152 -2.77 7.16 2.90
C PHE A 152 -2.83 6.62 1.46
N TYR A 153 -3.95 6.81 0.75
CA TYR A 153 -4.09 6.34 -0.63
C TYR A 153 -3.09 7.01 -1.59
N GLN A 154 -2.84 8.32 -1.41
CA GLN A 154 -1.85 9.06 -2.19
C GLN A 154 -0.43 8.58 -1.88
N LEU A 155 -0.11 8.31 -0.60
CA LEU A 155 1.19 7.80 -0.17
C LEU A 155 1.45 6.39 -0.72
N VAL A 156 0.49 5.47 -0.63
CA VAL A 156 0.58 4.13 -1.23
C VAL A 156 0.91 4.23 -2.71
N HIS A 157 0.16 5.05 -3.46
CA HIS A 157 0.33 5.14 -4.91
C HIS A 157 1.59 5.92 -5.30
N SER A 158 2.05 6.86 -4.48
CA SER A 158 3.35 7.51 -4.67
C SER A 158 4.50 6.51 -4.52
N ALA A 159 4.44 5.62 -3.50
CA ALA A 159 5.42 4.56 -3.33
C ALA A 159 5.40 3.58 -4.52
N ALA A 160 4.21 3.14 -4.94
CA ALA A 160 4.01 2.24 -6.06
C ALA A 160 4.55 2.81 -7.38
N VAL A 161 4.17 4.04 -7.73
CA VAL A 161 4.64 4.71 -8.96
C VAL A 161 6.16 4.91 -8.93
N MET A 162 6.72 5.33 -7.79
CA MET A 162 8.16 5.50 -7.66
C MET A 162 8.91 4.18 -7.79
N ALA A 163 8.40 3.09 -7.20
CA ALA A 163 8.98 1.76 -7.34
C ALA A 163 8.98 1.27 -8.81
N ILE A 164 7.93 1.59 -9.57
CA ILE A 164 7.86 1.31 -11.01
C ILE A 164 8.90 2.14 -11.78
N ASP A 165 9.02 3.43 -11.48
CA ASP A 165 9.95 4.35 -12.15
C ASP A 165 11.43 3.97 -11.96
N ILE A 166 11.79 3.45 -10.78
CA ILE A 166 13.13 2.94 -10.49
C ILE A 166 13.29 1.45 -10.86
N GLY A 167 12.26 0.82 -11.43
CA GLY A 167 12.34 -0.50 -12.03
C GLY A 167 12.34 -1.67 -11.06
N LEU A 168 11.82 -1.53 -9.83
CA LEU A 168 11.83 -2.61 -8.84
C LEU A 168 11.04 -3.85 -9.26
N GLY A 169 10.01 -3.68 -10.09
CA GLY A 169 9.11 -4.78 -10.47
C GLY A 169 9.57 -5.68 -11.62
N LYS A 170 10.84 -5.61 -12.06
CA LYS A 170 11.32 -6.37 -13.24
C LYS A 170 12.72 -6.92 -13.02
N SER A 171 12.92 -8.23 -13.24
CA SER A 171 14.26 -8.82 -13.32
C SER A 171 14.98 -8.35 -14.58
N PHE A 172 16.22 -7.85 -14.43
CA PHE A 172 17.07 -7.43 -15.55
C PHE A 172 17.50 -8.57 -16.48
N GLY A 173 17.23 -9.83 -16.12
CA GLY A 173 17.47 -11.01 -16.95
C GLY A 173 16.54 -11.09 -18.18
N ASN A 174 15.33 -10.54 -18.09
CA ASN A 174 14.39 -10.45 -19.21
C ASN A 174 14.62 -9.15 -19.99
N LYS A 175 15.73 -9.10 -20.72
CA LYS A 175 15.97 -8.07 -21.74
C LYS A 175 15.02 -8.30 -22.93
N GLN A 176 13.73 -7.99 -22.79
CA GLN A 176 12.88 -7.88 -23.96
C GLN A 176 13.26 -6.58 -24.71
N PRO A 177 13.80 -6.67 -25.92
CA PRO A 177 14.13 -5.49 -26.71
C PRO A 177 12.81 -4.91 -27.23
N GLY A 178 12.40 -3.74 -26.74
CA GLY A 178 11.37 -2.94 -27.44
C GLY A 178 10.34 -2.16 -26.63
N THR A 179 10.25 -2.27 -25.30
CA THR A 179 9.32 -1.39 -24.55
C THR A 179 10.02 -0.08 -24.14
N GLY A 180 9.44 1.07 -24.52
CA GLY A 180 10.10 2.39 -24.49
C GLY A 180 10.59 2.88 -23.11
N LEU A 181 10.20 2.25 -22.00
CA LEU A 181 10.77 2.53 -20.68
C LEU A 181 12.23 2.06 -20.55
N TYR A 182 12.67 1.06 -21.35
CA TYR A 182 14.04 0.56 -21.27
C TYR A 182 15.09 1.56 -21.78
N ASN A 183 14.67 2.52 -22.61
CA ASN A 183 15.53 3.57 -23.13
C ASN A 183 15.77 4.72 -22.13
N TRP A 184 15.01 4.77 -21.02
CA TRP A 184 15.23 5.75 -19.94
C TRP A 184 16.29 5.31 -18.94
N GLN A 185 16.66 4.02 -18.94
CA GLN A 185 17.49 3.42 -17.90
C GLN A 185 18.97 3.77 -18.06
N SER A 186 19.43 3.88 -19.31
CA SER A 186 20.77 4.33 -19.70
C SER A 186 20.75 5.75 -20.29
N HIS A 187 19.69 6.53 -20.03
CA HIS A 187 19.56 7.86 -20.61
C HIS A 187 20.66 8.79 -20.09
N PRO A 188 21.39 9.52 -20.95
CA PRO A 188 22.47 10.42 -20.53
C PRO A 188 22.06 11.54 -19.57
N MET A 189 20.76 11.75 -19.36
CA MET A 189 20.21 12.80 -18.48
C MET A 189 19.82 12.25 -17.09
N ARG A 190 20.07 10.97 -16.81
CA ARG A 190 19.82 10.43 -15.47
C ARG A 190 20.94 10.82 -14.51
N ARG A 191 20.55 11.35 -13.35
CA ARG A 191 21.49 11.74 -12.29
C ARG A 191 21.96 10.55 -11.43
N GLN A 192 21.17 9.49 -11.34
CA GLN A 192 21.42 8.36 -10.44
C GLN A 192 21.26 7.02 -11.17
N ALA A 193 22.10 6.05 -10.78
CA ALA A 193 22.00 4.67 -11.23
C ALA A 193 20.72 4.02 -10.67
N LEU A 194 20.18 3.04 -11.39
CA LEU A 194 19.05 2.27 -10.88
C LEU A 194 19.48 1.33 -9.77
N PRO A 195 18.60 1.09 -8.77
CA PRO A 195 18.80 -0.01 -7.86
C PRO A 195 18.73 -1.35 -8.60
N ASP A 196 19.41 -2.35 -8.06
CA ASP A 196 19.25 -3.73 -8.49
C ASP A 196 17.92 -4.30 -7.92
N PRO A 197 16.93 -4.64 -8.76
CA PRO A 197 15.64 -5.16 -8.35
C PRO A 197 15.74 -6.60 -7.82
N THR A 198 16.86 -7.29 -8.06
CA THR A 198 17.03 -8.70 -7.67
C THR A 198 17.53 -8.87 -6.24
N THR A 199 17.96 -7.79 -5.57
CA THR A 199 18.36 -7.83 -4.16
C THR A 199 17.16 -8.17 -3.26
N VAL A 200 17.43 -8.81 -2.13
CA VAL A 200 16.42 -9.13 -1.10
C VAL A 200 15.68 -7.87 -0.64
N GLU A 201 16.39 -6.74 -0.47
CA GLU A 201 15.81 -5.46 -0.10
C GLU A 201 14.82 -4.94 -1.16
N SER A 202 15.22 -4.95 -2.43
CA SER A 202 14.38 -4.50 -3.54
C SER A 202 13.14 -5.38 -3.72
N ARG A 203 13.30 -6.70 -3.63
CA ARG A 203 12.19 -7.67 -3.74
C ARG A 203 11.18 -7.48 -2.62
N ARG A 204 11.63 -7.37 -1.37
CA ARG A 204 10.76 -7.08 -0.22
C ARG A 204 10.02 -5.76 -0.40
N THR A 205 10.74 -4.71 -0.80
CA THR A 205 10.16 -3.38 -1.04
C THR A 205 9.10 -3.42 -2.15
N TRP A 206 9.35 -4.18 -3.22
CA TRP A 206 8.40 -4.35 -4.32
C TRP A 206 7.14 -5.11 -3.89
N LEU A 207 7.29 -6.20 -3.14
CA LEU A 207 6.17 -6.96 -2.60
C LEU A 207 5.37 -6.16 -1.58
N ALA A 208 6.01 -5.28 -0.81
CA ALA A 208 5.33 -4.34 0.08
C ALA A 208 4.50 -3.29 -0.70
N CYS A 209 5.01 -2.78 -1.82
CA CYS A 209 4.23 -1.91 -2.70
C CYS A 209 2.99 -2.64 -3.25
N PHE A 210 3.17 -3.89 -3.71
CA PHE A 210 2.06 -4.73 -4.15
C PHE A 210 1.02 -4.96 -3.04
N PHE A 211 1.47 -5.37 -1.86
CA PHE A 211 0.61 -5.61 -0.71
C PHE A 211 -0.23 -4.37 -0.37
N MET A 212 0.40 -3.18 -0.27
CA MET A 212 -0.31 -1.95 0.05
C MET A 212 -1.26 -1.49 -1.07
N ALA A 213 -0.87 -1.62 -2.33
CA ALA A 213 -1.72 -1.30 -3.47
C ALA A 213 -2.96 -2.22 -3.53
N SER A 214 -2.76 -3.54 -3.35
CA SER A 214 -3.84 -4.53 -3.28
C SER A 214 -4.76 -4.27 -2.08
N ASN A 215 -4.19 -4.04 -0.89
CA ASN A 215 -4.97 -3.77 0.33
C ASN A 215 -5.90 -2.57 0.17
N THR A 216 -5.39 -1.46 -0.40
CA THR A 216 -6.20 -0.26 -0.65
C THR A 216 -7.20 -0.45 -1.79
N SER A 217 -6.88 -1.26 -2.80
CA SER A 217 -7.80 -1.62 -3.88
C SER A 217 -9.00 -2.40 -3.36
N ILE A 218 -8.76 -3.46 -2.59
CA ILE A 218 -9.80 -4.30 -1.97
C ILE A 218 -10.67 -3.45 -1.03
N SER A 219 -10.03 -2.72 -0.11
CA SER A 219 -10.75 -1.98 0.95
C SER A 219 -11.58 -0.80 0.40
N LEU A 220 -11.14 -0.15 -0.68
CA LEU A 220 -11.78 1.05 -1.22
C LEU A 220 -12.56 0.81 -2.51
N ARG A 221 -12.62 -0.43 -3.03
CA ARG A 221 -13.20 -0.74 -4.35
C ARG A 221 -12.60 0.05 -5.49
N ARG A 222 -11.27 0.16 -5.49
CA ARG A 222 -10.53 0.93 -6.50
C ARG A 222 -9.68 0.00 -7.37
N PRO A 223 -9.39 0.38 -8.63
CA PRO A 223 -8.51 -0.40 -9.46
C PRO A 223 -7.14 -0.63 -8.81
N ASN A 224 -6.66 -1.88 -8.86
CA ASN A 224 -5.31 -2.19 -8.38
C ASN A 224 -4.25 -1.74 -9.40
N LEU A 225 -3.38 -0.82 -8.99
CA LEU A 225 -2.29 -0.30 -9.83
C LEU A 225 -1.21 -1.36 -10.11
N ILE A 226 -0.89 -2.19 -9.11
CA ILE A 226 0.17 -3.20 -9.24
C ILE A 226 -0.48 -4.57 -9.32
N ARG A 227 -0.39 -5.18 -10.50
CA ARG A 227 -0.89 -6.53 -10.77
C ARG A 227 0.15 -7.59 -10.40
N TRP A 228 -0.31 -8.74 -9.93
CA TRP A 228 0.56 -9.89 -9.67
C TRP A 228 1.38 -10.28 -10.91
N THR A 229 2.66 -10.59 -10.73
CA THR A 229 3.58 -10.93 -11.83
C THR A 229 4.43 -12.17 -11.51
N PRO A 230 4.97 -12.86 -12.52
CA PRO A 230 5.91 -13.97 -12.29
C PRO A 230 7.14 -13.56 -11.47
N PHE A 231 7.63 -12.33 -11.64
CA PHE A 231 8.76 -11.81 -10.86
C PHE A 231 8.44 -11.68 -9.36
N MET A 232 7.17 -11.44 -8.99
CA MET A 232 6.76 -11.46 -7.59
C MET A 232 6.73 -12.87 -7.02
N ALA A 233 6.31 -13.87 -7.81
CA ALA A 233 6.38 -15.27 -7.39
C ALA A 233 7.83 -15.70 -7.14
N GLU A 234 8.75 -15.40 -8.07
CA GLU A 234 10.19 -15.59 -7.89
C GLU A 234 10.71 -14.84 -6.65
N SER A 235 10.19 -13.64 -6.39
CA SER A 235 10.58 -12.84 -5.22
C SER A 235 10.14 -13.47 -3.90
N LEU A 236 8.96 -14.08 -3.83
CA LEU A 236 8.54 -14.86 -2.65
C LEU A 236 9.48 -16.03 -2.40
N GLU A 237 9.83 -16.79 -3.45
CA GLU A 237 10.75 -17.93 -3.35
C GLU A 237 12.12 -17.48 -2.80
N VAL A 238 12.66 -16.37 -3.31
CA VAL A 238 13.92 -15.79 -2.81
C VAL A 238 13.80 -15.36 -1.35
N LEU A 239 12.70 -14.72 -0.95
CA LEU A 239 12.49 -14.30 0.44
C LEU A 239 12.30 -15.48 1.40
N GLU A 240 11.79 -16.62 0.94
CA GLU A 240 11.61 -17.82 1.77
C GLU A 240 12.89 -18.64 1.93
N SER A 241 13.78 -18.61 0.94
CA SER A 241 14.92 -19.54 0.83
C SER A 241 16.30 -18.89 0.92
N SER A 242 16.43 -17.58 0.67
CA SER A 242 17.74 -16.91 0.63
C SER A 242 18.39 -16.83 2.01
N PRO A 243 19.71 -17.06 2.13
CA PRO A 243 20.44 -16.84 3.37
C PRO A 243 20.48 -15.36 3.80
N ASP A 244 20.28 -14.43 2.86
CA ASP A 244 20.26 -12.99 3.11
C ASP A 244 18.85 -12.48 3.51
N ALA A 245 17.85 -13.37 3.50
CA ALA A 245 16.49 -13.04 3.94
C ALA A 245 16.42 -12.84 5.45
N ALA A 246 15.58 -11.91 5.87
CA ALA A 246 15.29 -11.70 7.28
C ALA A 246 14.40 -12.86 7.78
N PRO A 247 14.54 -13.29 9.05
CA PRO A 247 13.66 -14.32 9.61
C PRO A 247 12.16 -13.99 9.49
N SER A 248 11.80 -12.71 9.51
CA SER A 248 10.43 -12.22 9.35
C SER A 248 9.89 -12.33 7.92
N ASP A 249 10.74 -12.54 6.92
CA ASP A 249 10.31 -12.58 5.51
C ASP A 249 9.37 -13.74 5.21
N LYS A 250 9.56 -14.91 5.84
CA LYS A 250 8.64 -16.04 5.69
C LYS A 250 7.21 -15.68 6.08
N TYR A 251 7.06 -15.00 7.22
CA TYR A 251 5.77 -14.48 7.67
C TYR A 251 5.19 -13.45 6.69
N PHE A 252 6.04 -12.54 6.19
CA PHE A 252 5.63 -11.56 5.18
C PHE A 252 5.15 -12.22 3.88
N CYS A 253 5.78 -13.31 3.44
CA CYS A 253 5.36 -14.06 2.26
C CYS A 253 3.92 -14.57 2.38
N HIS A 254 3.49 -15.01 3.57
CA HIS A 254 2.10 -15.41 3.80
C HIS A 254 1.13 -14.21 3.72
N LEU A 255 1.50 -13.04 4.24
CA LEU A 255 0.69 -11.82 4.12
C LEU A 255 0.55 -11.34 2.67
N VAL A 256 1.62 -11.40 1.89
CA VAL A 256 1.60 -11.08 0.46
C VAL A 256 0.73 -12.08 -0.29
N TRP A 257 0.80 -13.36 0.06
CA TRP A 257 0.00 -14.40 -0.57
C TRP A 257 -1.51 -14.17 -0.37
N THR A 258 -1.97 -13.73 0.81
CA THR A 258 -3.41 -13.44 1.01
C THR A 258 -3.90 -12.34 0.08
N HIS A 259 -3.06 -11.34 -0.19
CA HIS A 259 -3.39 -10.22 -1.09
C HIS A 259 -3.29 -10.59 -2.57
N LYS A 260 -2.44 -11.56 -2.92
CA LYS A 260 -2.47 -12.21 -4.25
C LYS A 260 -3.81 -12.91 -4.47
N LEU A 261 -4.26 -13.71 -3.49
CA LEU A 261 -5.55 -14.39 -3.60
C LEU A 261 -6.71 -13.37 -3.64
N GLY A 262 -6.64 -12.30 -2.86
CA GLY A 262 -7.60 -11.19 -2.92
C GLY A 262 -7.70 -10.53 -4.30
N GLU A 263 -6.57 -10.34 -5.00
CA GLU A 263 -6.57 -9.86 -6.37
C GLU A 263 -7.29 -10.84 -7.32
N GLU A 264 -7.03 -12.14 -7.18
CA GLU A 264 -7.69 -13.18 -7.99
C GLU A 264 -9.21 -13.19 -7.76
N VAL A 265 -9.64 -13.12 -6.49
CA VAL A 265 -11.06 -13.00 -6.10
C VAL A 265 -11.69 -11.76 -6.76
N SER A 266 -11.02 -10.61 -6.68
CA SER A 266 -11.48 -9.37 -7.30
C SER A 266 -11.68 -9.51 -8.81
N ASN A 267 -10.72 -10.14 -9.50
CA ASN A 267 -10.76 -10.33 -10.94
C ASN A 267 -11.85 -11.33 -11.37
N GLN A 268 -11.99 -12.46 -10.68
CA GLN A 268 -12.97 -13.51 -11.02
C GLN A 268 -14.41 -13.04 -10.84
N PHE A 269 -14.66 -12.21 -9.83
CA PHE A 269 -16.00 -11.72 -9.50
C PHE A 269 -16.24 -10.26 -9.86
N ALA A 270 -15.31 -9.63 -10.58
CA ALA A 270 -15.39 -8.23 -11.00
C ALA A 270 -15.76 -7.27 -9.85
N LEU A 271 -15.20 -7.48 -8.65
CA LEU A 271 -15.60 -6.79 -7.41
C LEU A 271 -15.25 -5.29 -7.39
N GLU A 272 -14.42 -4.85 -8.33
CA GLU A 272 -14.09 -3.44 -8.59
C GLU A 272 -15.11 -2.73 -9.49
N ASP A 273 -15.95 -3.47 -10.22
CA ASP A 273 -16.95 -2.92 -11.13
C ASP A 273 -18.33 -2.92 -10.47
N ALA A 274 -18.76 -1.74 -10.03
CA ALA A 274 -20.08 -1.54 -9.42
C ALA A 274 -21.27 -1.87 -10.36
N THR A 275 -21.02 -2.01 -11.67
CA THR A 275 -22.03 -2.39 -12.65
C THR A 275 -22.06 -3.88 -12.94
N ALA A 276 -20.98 -4.60 -12.59
CA ALA A 276 -20.91 -6.04 -12.76
C ALA A 276 -21.92 -6.73 -11.83
N ARG A 277 -22.63 -7.71 -12.39
CA ARG A 277 -23.61 -8.51 -11.65
C ARG A 277 -23.21 -9.96 -11.74
N VAL A 278 -22.50 -10.44 -10.73
CA VAL A 278 -22.17 -11.86 -10.58
C VAL A 278 -23.38 -12.60 -10.03
N ASN A 279 -23.83 -13.63 -10.74
CA ASN A 279 -24.90 -14.49 -10.26
C ASN A 279 -24.29 -15.68 -9.52
N ILE A 280 -24.51 -15.75 -8.20
CA ILE A 280 -24.04 -16.86 -7.36
C ILE A 280 -24.71 -18.19 -7.70
N ASN A 281 -25.90 -18.18 -8.32
CA ASN A 281 -26.59 -19.40 -8.72
C ASN A 281 -26.02 -20.00 -10.02
N GLU A 282 -25.13 -19.30 -10.71
CA GLU A 282 -24.47 -19.83 -11.89
C GLU A 282 -23.45 -20.90 -11.48
N ALA A 283 -23.53 -22.07 -12.11
CA ALA A 283 -22.64 -23.20 -11.83
C ALA A 283 -21.15 -22.83 -11.95
N ARG A 284 -20.81 -21.94 -12.90
CA ARG A 284 -19.44 -21.43 -13.07
C ARG A 284 -18.99 -20.64 -11.84
N THR A 285 -19.80 -19.71 -11.35
CA THR A 285 -19.52 -18.91 -10.15
C THR A 285 -19.31 -19.81 -8.93
N GLN A 286 -20.19 -20.79 -8.71
CA GLN A 286 -20.08 -21.74 -7.60
C GLN A 286 -18.82 -22.60 -7.71
N HIS A 287 -18.46 -23.03 -8.92
CA HIS A 287 -17.25 -23.80 -9.14
C HIS A 287 -15.99 -22.98 -8.84
N THR A 288 -15.93 -21.73 -9.32
CA THR A 288 -14.83 -20.81 -9.02
C THR A 288 -14.72 -20.50 -7.54
N LEU A 289 -15.84 -20.22 -6.85
CA LEU A 289 -15.85 -19.98 -5.41
C LEU A 289 -15.26 -21.17 -4.65
N ARG A 290 -15.72 -22.40 -4.93
CA ARG A 290 -15.18 -23.62 -4.31
C ARG A 290 -13.71 -23.89 -4.61
N ALA A 291 -13.21 -23.43 -5.76
CA ALA A 291 -11.79 -23.52 -6.06
C ALA A 291 -10.98 -22.57 -5.18
N LEU A 292 -11.44 -21.32 -5.03
CA LEU A 292 -10.81 -20.30 -4.20
C LEU A 292 -10.87 -20.64 -2.70
N GLU A 293 -11.99 -21.19 -2.22
CA GLU A 293 -12.13 -21.69 -0.83
C GLU A 293 -11.07 -22.75 -0.52
N ARG A 294 -10.93 -23.74 -1.40
CA ARG A 294 -9.92 -24.80 -1.23
C ARG A 294 -8.50 -24.27 -1.31
N GLU A 295 -8.22 -23.30 -2.17
CA GLU A 295 -6.89 -22.66 -2.22
C GLU A 295 -6.58 -21.92 -0.92
N LEU A 296 -7.56 -21.18 -0.36
CA LEU A 296 -7.44 -20.50 0.92
C LEU A 296 -7.18 -21.48 2.08
N GLU A 297 -7.98 -22.55 2.17
CA GLU A 297 -7.89 -23.56 3.21
C GLU A 297 -6.56 -24.33 3.13
N ASN A 298 -6.18 -24.81 1.94
CA ASN A 298 -4.91 -25.48 1.72
C ASN A 298 -3.72 -24.59 2.13
N LYS A 299 -3.77 -23.29 1.81
CA LYS A 299 -2.70 -22.39 2.23
C LYS A 299 -2.69 -22.20 3.73
N ARG A 300 -3.86 -21.97 4.34
CA ARG A 300 -4.00 -21.80 5.79
C ARG A 300 -3.42 -23.00 6.56
N ASP A 301 -3.74 -24.21 6.11
CA ASP A 301 -3.27 -25.46 6.71
C ASP A 301 -1.76 -25.71 6.46
N SER A 302 -1.21 -25.15 5.38
CA SER A 302 0.24 -25.22 5.12
C SER A 302 1.09 -24.29 5.99
N VAL A 303 0.47 -23.32 6.68
CA VAL A 303 1.21 -22.35 7.50
C VAL A 303 1.54 -22.97 8.87
N PRO A 304 2.83 -23.03 9.26
CA PRO A 304 3.23 -23.47 10.60
C PRO A 304 2.59 -22.64 11.72
N GLU A 305 2.26 -23.28 12.85
CA GLU A 305 1.59 -22.64 13.99
C GLU A 305 2.42 -21.48 14.59
N ASP A 306 3.75 -21.57 14.56
CA ASP A 306 4.66 -20.51 15.04
C ASP A 306 4.68 -19.26 14.13
N ILE A 307 4.25 -19.41 12.88
CA ILE A 307 4.12 -18.31 11.91
C ILE A 307 2.69 -17.74 11.92
N MET A 308 1.70 -18.51 12.35
CA MET A 308 0.29 -18.10 12.41
C MET A 308 0.05 -17.05 13.50
N ARG A 309 0.25 -15.77 13.15
CA ARG A 309 0.02 -14.61 14.03
C ARG A 309 -1.38 -14.02 13.83
N PRO A 310 -1.91 -13.25 14.80
CA PRO A 310 -3.27 -12.69 14.72
C PRO A 310 -3.55 -11.90 13.44
N ALA A 311 -2.61 -11.09 12.96
CA ALA A 311 -2.78 -10.31 11.74
C ALA A 311 -2.89 -11.19 10.48
N LEU A 312 -2.16 -12.32 10.42
CA LEU A 312 -2.26 -13.27 9.32
C LEU A 312 -3.58 -14.06 9.39
N THR A 313 -4.01 -14.47 10.59
CA THR A 313 -5.34 -15.07 10.79
C THR A 313 -6.44 -14.12 10.31
N LEU A 314 -6.39 -12.85 10.71
CA LEU A 314 -7.32 -11.83 10.24
C LEU A 314 -7.27 -11.68 8.71
N GLY A 315 -6.08 -11.74 8.11
CA GLY A 315 -5.91 -11.73 6.66
C GLY A 315 -6.64 -12.88 5.97
N PHE A 316 -6.54 -14.11 6.48
CA PHE A 316 -7.28 -15.26 5.94
C PHE A 316 -8.79 -15.05 6.05
N GLU A 317 -9.28 -14.62 7.21
CA GLU A 317 -10.72 -14.36 7.41
C GLU A 317 -11.23 -13.21 6.53
N MET A 318 -10.43 -12.16 6.34
CA MET A 318 -10.80 -11.03 5.49
C MET A 318 -10.96 -11.46 4.03
N ILE A 319 -10.07 -12.32 3.51
CA ILE A 319 -10.19 -12.87 2.15
C ILE A 319 -11.40 -13.81 2.05
N ASN A 320 -11.66 -14.61 3.08
CA ASN A 320 -12.85 -15.46 3.15
C ASN A 320 -14.14 -14.64 3.08
N LEU A 321 -14.23 -13.54 3.82
CA LEU A 321 -15.37 -12.61 3.75
C LEU A 321 -15.45 -11.95 2.38
N TYR A 322 -14.32 -11.51 1.82
CA TYR A 322 -14.27 -10.83 0.53
C TYR A 322 -14.77 -11.71 -0.62
N MET A 323 -14.40 -13.00 -0.66
CA MET A 323 -14.90 -13.93 -1.69
C MET A 323 -16.40 -14.22 -1.57
N HIS A 324 -16.94 -14.18 -0.35
CA HIS A 324 -18.35 -14.47 -0.08
C HIS A 324 -19.27 -13.25 -0.22
N GLU A 325 -18.71 -12.05 -0.36
CA GLU A 325 -19.50 -10.84 -0.54
C GLU A 325 -20.40 -10.89 -1.78
N ILE A 326 -20.06 -11.67 -2.80
CA ILE A 326 -20.91 -11.86 -3.99
C ILE A 326 -22.35 -12.29 -3.66
N VAL A 327 -22.56 -12.93 -2.50
CA VAL A 327 -23.90 -13.26 -1.98
C VAL A 327 -24.75 -12.00 -1.79
N LEU A 328 -24.14 -10.93 -1.27
CA LEU A 328 -24.77 -9.64 -0.99
C LEU A 328 -25.05 -8.84 -2.27
N HIS A 329 -24.32 -9.11 -3.35
CA HIS A 329 -24.55 -8.51 -4.67
C HIS A 329 -25.72 -9.15 -5.45
N SER A 330 -26.28 -10.25 -4.97
CA SER A 330 -27.41 -10.90 -5.62
C SER A 330 -28.70 -10.06 -5.47
N LYS A 331 -29.42 -9.86 -6.58
CA LYS A 331 -30.70 -9.11 -6.62
C LYS A 331 -31.72 -9.57 -5.59
N THR A 332 -31.67 -10.83 -5.18
CA THR A 332 -32.56 -11.40 -4.17
C THR A 332 -32.52 -10.58 -2.88
N ALA A 333 -31.36 -10.14 -2.40
CA ALA A 333 -31.28 -9.33 -1.17
C ALA A 333 -31.82 -7.91 -1.35
N VAL A 334 -31.48 -7.23 -2.45
CA VAL A 334 -31.87 -5.81 -2.66
C VAL A 334 -33.33 -5.66 -3.07
N ASP A 335 -33.88 -6.61 -3.82
CA ASP A 335 -35.30 -6.61 -4.21
C ASP A 335 -36.22 -7.10 -3.06
N GLN A 336 -35.71 -7.90 -2.11
CA GLN A 336 -36.43 -8.28 -0.88
C GLN A 336 -36.49 -7.16 0.18
N ILE A 337 -35.59 -6.19 0.13
CA ILE A 337 -35.50 -5.06 1.09
C ILE A 337 -36.20 -3.79 0.54
N ARG A 338 -36.99 -3.90 -0.54
CA ARG A 338 -37.80 -2.78 -1.05
C ARG A 338 -39.26 -2.90 -0.61
N PRO A 339 -39.90 -1.81 -0.14
CA PRO A 339 -41.32 -1.82 0.15
C PRO A 339 -42.17 -2.19 -1.07
N PRO A 340 -43.24 -2.98 -0.90
CA PRO A 340 -43.70 -3.57 0.35
C PRO A 340 -42.81 -4.77 0.76
N PHE A 341 -42.29 -4.73 1.98
CA PHE A 341 -41.41 -5.77 2.50
C PHE A 341 -42.18 -7.11 2.53
N ASN A 342 -41.73 -8.07 1.73
CA ASN A 342 -42.34 -9.40 1.72
C ASN A 342 -41.73 -10.25 2.83
N THR A 343 -42.46 -10.42 3.93
CA THR A 343 -42.03 -11.20 5.09
C THR A 343 -41.88 -12.70 4.80
N ASP A 344 -42.45 -13.21 3.72
CA ASP A 344 -42.31 -14.62 3.34
C ASP A 344 -40.93 -14.93 2.72
N ALA A 345 -40.27 -13.93 2.13
CA ALA A 345 -38.92 -14.07 1.59
C ALA A 345 -37.85 -14.31 2.68
N PHE A 346 -38.12 -13.87 3.91
CA PHE A 346 -37.25 -14.13 5.06
C PHE A 346 -37.50 -15.49 5.72
N LYS A 347 -38.62 -16.16 5.43
CA LYS A 347 -38.94 -17.49 5.97
C LYS A 347 -38.22 -18.61 5.23
N GLU A 348 -37.93 -18.43 3.94
CA GLU A 348 -37.18 -19.40 3.11
C GLU A 348 -35.65 -19.22 3.19
N GLY A 349 -35.18 -18.19 3.90
CA GLY A 349 -33.78 -17.78 3.92
C GLY A 349 -33.39 -17.01 2.66
N VAL A 350 -32.44 -16.08 2.78
CA VAL A 350 -31.84 -15.34 1.64
C VAL A 350 -31.19 -16.29 0.62
N ILE A 351 -31.00 -17.53 1.04
CA ILE A 351 -30.35 -18.62 0.33
C ILE A 351 -31.43 -19.68 0.11
N GLY A 352 -31.89 -19.84 -1.14
CA GLY A 352 -33.00 -20.74 -1.48
C GLY A 352 -32.80 -22.20 -1.04
N PRO A 353 -33.87 -23.02 -1.08
CA PRO A 353 -33.97 -24.31 -0.37
C PRO A 353 -33.02 -25.42 -0.85
N ASN A 354 -32.19 -25.17 -1.87
CA ASN A 354 -31.25 -26.14 -2.45
C ASN A 354 -29.81 -26.03 -1.91
N LEU A 355 -29.55 -25.12 -0.97
CA LEU A 355 -28.26 -25.04 -0.29
C LEU A 355 -28.39 -25.77 1.04
N SER A 356 -27.79 -26.96 1.09
CA SER A 356 -27.49 -27.61 2.36
C SER A 356 -26.77 -26.60 3.26
N PRO A 357 -27.18 -26.43 4.53
CA PRO A 357 -26.52 -25.51 5.43
C PRO A 357 -25.02 -25.84 5.46
N PRO A 358 -24.13 -24.82 5.47
CA PRO A 358 -22.73 -25.08 5.71
C PRO A 358 -22.62 -25.88 7.01
N PRO A 359 -21.74 -26.89 7.09
CA PRO A 359 -21.51 -27.62 8.33
C PRO A 359 -21.26 -26.59 9.43
N THR A 360 -22.02 -26.72 10.51
CA THR A 360 -22.03 -25.85 11.69
C THR A 360 -20.62 -25.51 12.17
N SER A 361 -20.07 -24.40 11.70
CA SER A 361 -18.88 -23.74 12.25
C SER A 361 -18.85 -22.23 11.95
N MET A 362 -20.01 -21.56 11.91
CA MET A 362 -20.07 -20.09 12.00
C MET A 362 -20.52 -19.60 13.39
N PRO A 363 -19.64 -19.55 14.42
CA PRO A 363 -19.87 -18.73 15.60
C PRO A 363 -19.75 -17.23 15.32
N SER A 364 -19.12 -16.83 14.22
CA SER A 364 -18.57 -15.48 14.05
C SER A 364 -19.60 -14.38 13.76
N LEU A 365 -20.73 -14.71 13.12
CA LEU A 365 -21.75 -13.70 12.78
C LEU A 365 -22.63 -13.30 13.98
N HIS A 366 -22.81 -14.18 14.96
CA HIS A 366 -23.64 -13.87 16.12
C HIS A 366 -22.90 -13.01 17.16
N VAL A 367 -21.56 -13.11 17.21
CA VAL A 367 -20.70 -12.34 18.13
C VAL A 367 -20.51 -10.89 17.66
N LEU A 368 -20.46 -10.64 16.34
CA LEU A 368 -20.33 -9.30 15.78
C LEU A 368 -21.60 -8.44 15.93
N ALA A 369 -22.78 -9.07 15.95
CA ALA A 369 -24.05 -8.36 16.14
C ALA A 369 -24.30 -7.89 17.59
N GLN A 370 -23.67 -8.54 18.59
CA GLN A 370 -23.82 -8.16 20.01
C GLN A 370 -22.74 -7.18 20.50
N SER A 371 -21.59 -7.11 19.83
CA SER A 371 -20.48 -6.20 20.19
C SER A 371 -20.73 -4.74 19.78
N THR A 372 -21.53 -4.50 18.74
CA THR A 372 -21.77 -3.17 18.17
C THR A 372 -22.79 -2.32 18.94
N ALA A 373 -23.51 -2.90 19.91
CA ALA A 373 -24.57 -2.20 20.65
C ALA A 373 -24.17 -1.68 22.04
N SER A 374 -22.96 -1.97 22.53
CA SER A 374 -22.57 -1.52 23.88
C SER A 374 -21.05 -1.38 24.06
N SER A 375 -20.47 -0.25 23.63
CA SER A 375 -19.39 0.46 24.38
C SER A 375 -18.88 1.69 23.61
N PRO A 376 -18.81 2.89 24.22
CA PRO A 376 -18.13 4.04 23.64
C PRO A 376 -16.66 4.01 24.06
N ARG A 377 -15.79 3.45 23.20
CA ARG A 377 -14.33 3.69 23.18
C ARG A 377 -13.70 2.90 22.03
N PHE A 378 -13.66 3.50 20.84
CA PHE A 378 -12.80 3.05 19.75
C PHE A 378 -11.72 4.10 19.52
N SER A 379 -10.61 3.95 20.23
CA SER A 379 -9.34 4.60 19.92
C SER A 379 -8.28 3.50 19.98
N HIS A 380 -7.42 3.46 18.96
CA HIS A 380 -6.31 2.51 18.76
C HIS A 380 -6.66 1.21 18.04
N TRP A 381 -6.74 1.31 16.73
CA TRP A 381 -6.23 0.28 15.82
C TRP A 381 -5.41 0.98 14.74
N THR A 382 -4.09 1.02 14.91
CA THR A 382 -3.15 1.06 13.79
C THR A 382 -2.89 -0.39 13.39
N TRP A 383 -2.89 -0.66 12.09
CA TRP A 383 -2.72 -1.98 11.47
C TRP A 383 -1.50 -2.76 12.00
#